data_AF-A0A1F6CES4-F1
#
_entry.id   AF-A0A1F6CES4-F1
#
_cell.length_a   1.000
_cell.length_b   1.000
_cell.length_c   1.000
_cell.angle_alpha   90.00
_cell.angle_beta   90.00
_cell.angle_gamma   90.00
#
_symmetry.space_group_name_H-M   'P 1'
#
loop_
_entity.id
_entity.type
_entity.pdbx_description
1 polymer ?
#
loop_
_entity_poly.entity_id
_entity_poly.type
_entity_poly.pdbx_seq_one_letter_code
_entity_poly.pdbx_strand_id
1 'polypeptide(L)'
;MEKEITQLIHEFLEKLSVTIDTITIEHAEVHTLYAVSTRDSAMLIGQNGETLQALTFILRKIAEKRFGEAAGSFMVDVNGYNRRKLEDFQNKIRMLAERARVFKYDVELSPMNAYERMMVHALFTNDPEIATESQGEGKMRRVVLKYTSNKPQTTNNGHPTDKKVLSNLG
;
A
#
# COMPACT_ATOMS: atom_id res chain seq x y z
N MET A 1 -4.39 25.88 -14.55
CA MET A 1 -3.60 24.65 -14.35
C MET A 1 -4.44 23.38 -14.47
N GLU A 2 -5.53 23.25 -13.73
CA GLU A 2 -6.37 22.03 -13.75
C GLU A 2 -6.97 21.71 -15.11
N LYS A 3 -7.40 22.74 -15.85
CA LYS A 3 -7.93 22.59 -17.20
C LYS A 3 -6.87 22.06 -18.17
N GLU A 4 -5.63 22.56 -18.04
CA GLU A 4 -4.49 22.17 -18.86
C GLU A 4 -4.06 20.73 -18.58
N ILE A 5 -4.05 20.31 -17.31
CA ILE A 5 -3.77 18.91 -16.95
C ILE A 5 -4.89 17.97 -17.38
N THR A 6 -6.16 18.37 -17.20
CA THR A 6 -7.31 17.58 -17.70
C THR A 6 -7.21 17.37 -19.21
N GLN A 7 -6.90 18.43 -19.95
CA GLN A 7 -6.71 18.38 -21.39
C GLN A 7 -5.53 17.47 -21.78
N LEU A 8 -4.40 17.57 -21.06
CA LEU A 8 -3.25 16.68 -21.27
C LEU A 8 -3.62 15.20 -21.08
N ILE A 9 -4.34 14.87 -19.99
CA ILE A 9 -4.79 13.50 -19.72
C ILE A 9 -5.71 13.02 -20.84
N HIS A 10 -6.67 13.85 -21.25
CA HIS A 10 -7.59 13.54 -22.33
C HIS A 10 -6.86 13.22 -23.64
N GLU A 11 -6.00 14.14 -24.11
CA GLU A 11 -5.22 13.98 -25.35
C GLU A 11 -4.31 12.75 -25.32
N PHE A 12 -3.73 12.44 -24.15
CA PHE A 12 -2.86 11.29 -23.99
C PHE A 12 -3.65 9.98 -24.12
N LEU A 13 -4.78 9.89 -23.44
CA LEU A 13 -5.63 8.70 -23.45
C LEU A 13 -6.30 8.48 -24.83
N GLU A 14 -6.71 9.54 -25.50
CA GLU A 14 -7.22 9.45 -26.88
C GLU A 14 -6.17 8.87 -27.85
N LYS A 15 -4.90 9.25 -27.70
CA LYS A 15 -3.80 8.68 -28.51
C LYS A 15 -3.56 7.20 -28.24
N LEU A 16 -3.98 6.70 -27.07
CA LEU A 16 -3.99 5.28 -26.75
C LEU A 16 -5.26 4.58 -27.23
N SER A 17 -6.12 5.27 -27.98
CA SER A 17 -7.42 4.77 -28.44
C SER A 17 -8.35 4.33 -27.29
N VAL A 18 -8.26 5.01 -26.16
CA VAL A 18 -9.11 4.75 -24.99
C VAL A 18 -10.35 5.64 -25.03
N THR A 19 -11.51 5.02 -24.79
CA THR A 19 -12.78 5.72 -24.66
C THR A 19 -12.93 6.29 -23.25
N ILE A 20 -12.96 7.61 -23.11
CA ILE A 20 -13.12 8.28 -21.82
C ILE A 20 -14.59 8.59 -21.61
N ASP A 21 -15.19 8.10 -20.53
CA ASP A 21 -16.56 8.47 -20.16
C ASP A 21 -16.56 9.82 -19.42
N THR A 22 -15.73 9.96 -18.38
CA THR A 22 -15.59 11.21 -17.60
C THR A 22 -14.20 11.34 -16.98
N ILE A 23 -13.78 12.58 -16.74
CA ILE A 23 -12.64 12.89 -15.84
C ILE A 23 -13.16 13.84 -14.77
N THR A 24 -13.05 13.44 -13.51
CA THR A 24 -13.40 14.27 -12.35
C THR A 24 -12.15 14.64 -11.56
N ILE A 25 -12.17 15.81 -10.94
CA ILE A 25 -11.06 16.31 -10.12
C ILE A 25 -11.46 16.17 -8.66
N GLU A 26 -10.62 15.49 -7.90
CA GLU A 26 -10.76 15.33 -6.45
C GLU A 26 -9.56 15.99 -5.76
N HIS A 27 -9.83 16.90 -4.83
CA HIS A 27 -8.77 17.57 -4.07
C HIS A 27 -8.45 16.72 -2.83
N ALA A 28 -7.30 16.04 -2.85
CA ALA A 28 -6.75 15.39 -1.66
C ALA A 28 -5.75 16.34 -0.96
N GLU A 29 -5.43 16.05 0.30
CA GLU A 29 -4.55 16.90 1.12
C GLU A 29 -3.14 17.10 0.54
N VAL A 30 -2.65 16.12 -0.23
CA VAL A 30 -1.24 16.10 -0.70
C VAL A 30 -1.14 16.39 -2.20
N HIS A 31 -2.06 15.84 -3.00
CA HIS A 31 -2.02 15.94 -4.46
C HIS A 31 -3.43 16.07 -5.04
N THR A 32 -3.57 16.79 -6.14
CA THR A 32 -4.81 16.75 -6.94
C THR A 32 -4.95 15.38 -7.59
N LEU A 33 -6.13 14.76 -7.47
CA LEU A 33 -6.45 13.49 -8.07
C LEU A 33 -7.34 13.71 -9.30
N TYR A 34 -6.94 13.15 -10.43
CA TYR A 34 -7.75 13.08 -11.65
C TYR A 34 -8.32 11.67 -11.76
N ALA A 35 -9.60 11.53 -11.45
CA ALA A 35 -10.32 10.26 -11.51
C ALA A 35 -10.95 10.08 -12.89
N VAL A 36 -10.44 9.08 -13.62
CA VAL A 36 -10.86 8.73 -14.98
C VAL A 36 -11.87 7.60 -14.92
N SER A 37 -13.05 7.81 -15.51
CA SER A 37 -14.02 6.76 -15.79
C SER A 37 -13.88 6.31 -17.24
N THR A 38 -13.73 5.00 -17.44
CA THR A 38 -13.62 4.41 -18.79
C THR A 38 -14.01 2.93 -18.80
N ARG A 39 -14.55 2.48 -19.93
CA ARG A 39 -14.76 1.05 -20.22
C ARG A 39 -13.45 0.29 -20.47
N ASP A 40 -12.40 0.98 -20.92
CA ASP A 40 -11.10 0.37 -21.26
C ASP A 40 -10.14 0.30 -20.05
N SER A 41 -10.70 0.32 -18.84
CA SER A 41 -9.95 0.41 -17.58
C SER A 41 -8.94 -0.71 -17.38
N ALA A 42 -9.23 -1.93 -17.85
CA ALA A 42 -8.33 -3.08 -17.67
C ALA A 42 -6.93 -2.83 -18.28
N MET A 43 -6.88 -2.21 -19.45
CA MET A 43 -5.61 -1.87 -20.12
C MET A 43 -4.87 -0.76 -19.38
N LEU A 44 -5.58 0.25 -18.90
CA LEU A 44 -4.97 1.37 -18.18
C LEU A 44 -4.46 0.97 -16.79
N ILE A 45 -5.12 0.03 -16.13
CA ILE A 45 -4.74 -0.46 -14.81
C ILE A 45 -3.53 -1.42 -14.94
N GLY A 46 -3.63 -2.40 -15.84
CA GLY A 46 -2.61 -3.43 -16.00
C GLY A 46 -2.50 -4.37 -14.80
N GLN A 47 -1.49 -5.24 -14.81
CA GLN A 47 -1.28 -6.19 -13.72
C GLN A 47 -0.94 -5.45 -12.42
N ASN A 48 -1.71 -5.68 -11.36
CA ASN A 48 -1.51 -5.05 -10.04
C ASN A 48 -1.43 -3.50 -10.05
N GLY A 49 -1.90 -2.83 -11.11
CA GLY A 49 -1.86 -1.38 -11.24
C GLY A 49 -0.55 -0.82 -11.81
N GLU A 50 0.36 -1.68 -12.31
CA GLU A 50 1.66 -1.26 -12.84
C GLU A 50 1.52 -0.30 -14.04
N THR A 51 0.57 -0.56 -14.93
CA THR A 51 0.31 0.33 -16.08
C THR A 51 -0.21 1.69 -15.61
N LEU A 52 -1.09 1.72 -14.61
CA LEU A 52 -1.61 2.99 -14.06
C LEU A 52 -0.50 3.82 -13.42
N GLN A 53 0.43 3.17 -12.72
CA GLN A 53 1.59 3.84 -12.13
C GLN A 53 2.51 4.42 -13.20
N ALA A 54 2.83 3.63 -14.24
CA ALA A 54 3.65 4.09 -15.35
C ALA A 54 2.97 5.24 -16.13
N LEU A 55 1.68 5.12 -16.41
CA LEU A 55 0.85 6.15 -17.04
C LEU A 55 0.90 7.46 -16.25
N THR A 56 0.62 7.39 -14.95
CA THR A 56 0.66 8.55 -14.05
C THR A 56 2.04 9.21 -14.06
N PHE A 57 3.11 8.41 -13.99
CA PHE A 57 4.48 8.92 -14.03
C PHE A 57 4.78 9.66 -15.34
N ILE A 58 4.43 9.08 -16.48
CA ILE A 58 4.65 9.70 -17.79
C ILE A 58 3.87 11.01 -17.92
N LEU A 59 2.60 11.02 -17.54
CA LEU A 59 1.75 12.22 -17.55
C LEU A 59 2.34 13.33 -16.68
N ARG A 60 2.81 13.00 -15.47
CA ARG A 60 3.49 13.96 -14.58
C ARG A 60 4.74 14.53 -15.24
N LYS A 61 5.59 13.70 -15.86
CA LYS A 61 6.79 14.18 -16.57
C LYS A 61 6.48 15.06 -17.78
N ILE A 62 5.40 14.77 -18.50
CA ILE A 62 4.95 15.63 -19.59
C ILE A 62 4.46 16.98 -19.04
N ALA A 63 3.68 16.97 -17.95
CA ALA A 63 3.18 18.18 -17.31
C ALA A 63 4.32 19.05 -16.77
N GLU A 64 5.29 18.46 -16.06
CA GLU A 64 6.48 19.14 -15.56
C GLU A 64 7.22 19.87 -16.69
N LYS A 65 7.43 19.18 -17.81
CA LYS A 65 8.14 19.74 -18.97
C LYS A 65 7.37 20.86 -19.66
N ARG A 66 6.04 20.77 -19.73
CA ARG A 66 5.19 21.74 -20.45
C ARG A 66 4.83 22.97 -19.62
N PHE A 67 4.62 22.79 -18.32
CA PHE A 67 3.97 23.79 -17.47
C PHE A 67 4.78 24.12 -16.20
N GLY A 68 5.97 23.55 -16.05
CA GLY A 68 6.86 23.75 -14.90
C GLY A 68 6.74 22.66 -13.83
N GLU A 69 7.73 22.57 -12.95
CA GLU A 69 7.90 21.47 -12.00
C GLU A 69 6.67 21.22 -11.10
N ALA A 70 6.01 22.29 -10.64
CA ALA A 70 4.82 22.18 -9.79
C ALA A 70 3.63 21.51 -10.48
N ALA A 71 3.57 21.54 -11.82
CA ALA A 71 2.49 20.93 -12.59
C ALA A 71 2.52 19.39 -12.56
N GLY A 72 3.64 18.79 -12.15
CA GLY A 72 3.75 17.34 -11.94
C GLY A 72 3.16 16.84 -10.62
N SER A 73 2.58 17.71 -9.79
CA SER A 73 2.04 17.33 -8.47
C SER A 73 0.58 16.86 -8.56
N PHE A 74 0.34 15.72 -9.20
CA PHE A 74 -0.98 15.10 -9.27
C PHE A 74 -0.91 13.57 -9.34
N MET A 75 -2.07 12.95 -9.14
CA MET A 75 -2.29 11.52 -9.34
C MET A 75 -3.39 11.27 -10.36
N VAL A 76 -3.36 10.10 -10.98
CA VAL A 76 -4.42 9.59 -11.83
C VAL A 76 -4.96 8.31 -11.19
N ASP A 77 -6.28 8.20 -11.10
CA ASP A 77 -6.95 6.97 -10.73
C ASP A 77 -7.92 6.56 -11.83
N VAL A 78 -8.10 5.25 -12.01
CA VAL A 78 -8.98 4.70 -13.05
C VAL A 78 -10.07 3.90 -12.37
N ASN A 79 -11.32 4.33 -12.58
CA ASN A 79 -12.53 3.71 -12.05
C ASN A 79 -12.51 3.45 -10.53
N GLY A 80 -11.76 4.16 -9.69
CA GLY A 80 -11.66 3.87 -8.25
C GLY A 80 -10.68 2.75 -7.88
N TYR A 81 -9.73 2.39 -8.76
CA TYR A 81 -8.84 1.25 -8.58
C TYR A 81 -7.98 1.35 -7.31
N ASN A 82 -7.32 2.49 -7.09
CA ASN A 82 -6.42 2.64 -5.94
C ASN A 82 -7.17 2.54 -4.61
N ARG A 83 -8.39 3.09 -4.55
CA ARG A 83 -9.27 2.96 -3.37
C ARG A 83 -9.64 1.51 -3.11
N ARG A 84 -10.12 0.78 -4.13
CA ARG A 84 -10.44 -0.65 -4.00
C ARG A 84 -9.22 -1.48 -3.59
N LYS A 85 -8.06 -1.23 -4.21
CA LYS A 85 -6.81 -1.92 -3.86
C LYS A 85 -6.43 -1.71 -2.39
N LEU A 86 -6.62 -0.50 -1.88
CA LEU A 86 -6.40 -0.19 -0.47
C LEU A 86 -7.38 -0.93 0.43
N GLU A 87 -8.67 -0.89 0.12
CA GLU A 87 -9.72 -1.61 0.86
C GLU A 87 -9.46 -3.12 0.88
N ASP A 88 -9.14 -3.72 -0.26
CA ASP A 88 -8.81 -5.14 -0.39
C ASP A 88 -7.61 -5.52 0.47
N PHE A 89 -6.57 -4.69 0.46
CA PHE A 89 -5.41 -4.87 1.34
C PHE A 89 -5.83 -4.84 2.81
N GLN A 90 -6.55 -3.81 3.25
CA GLN A 90 -6.98 -3.68 4.65
C GLN A 90 -7.88 -4.84 5.08
N ASN A 91 -8.81 -5.27 4.22
CA ASN A 91 -9.69 -6.40 4.48
C ASN A 91 -8.90 -7.71 4.64
N LYS A 92 -7.93 -7.96 3.76
CA LYS A 92 -7.04 -9.11 3.88
C LYS A 92 -6.27 -9.10 5.20
N ILE A 93 -5.77 -7.93 5.61
CA ILE A 93 -5.03 -7.78 6.86
C ILE A 93 -5.93 -8.03 8.07
N ARG A 94 -7.15 -7.47 8.09
CA ARG A 94 -8.13 -7.74 9.15
C ARG A 94 -8.49 -9.22 9.25
N MET A 95 -8.72 -9.89 8.12
CA MET A 95 -8.97 -11.33 8.10
C MET A 95 -7.80 -12.13 8.71
N LEU A 96 -6.55 -11.75 8.44
CA LEU A 96 -5.38 -12.41 9.00
C LEU A 96 -5.24 -12.13 10.51
N ALA A 97 -5.60 -10.94 10.97
CA ALA A 97 -5.66 -10.63 12.40
C ALA A 97 -6.72 -11.46 13.12
N GLU A 98 -7.90 -11.65 12.52
CA GLU A 98 -8.92 -12.54 13.08
C GLU A 98 -8.44 -13.98 13.20
N ARG A 99 -7.62 -14.48 12.26
CA ARG A 99 -6.97 -15.79 12.42
C ARG A 99 -6.04 -15.80 13.64
N ALA A 100 -5.24 -14.76 13.83
CA ALA A 100 -4.37 -14.64 15.00
C ALA A 100 -5.19 -14.69 16.31
N ARG A 101 -6.34 -14.01 16.38
CA ARG A 101 -7.25 -14.07 17.54
C ARG A 101 -7.82 -15.47 17.75
N VAL A 102 -8.41 -16.06 16.72
CA VAL A 102 -9.13 -17.34 16.79
C VAL A 102 -8.20 -18.46 17.27
N PHE A 103 -7.01 -18.51 16.69
CA PHE A 103 -6.07 -19.57 16.99
C PHE A 103 -5.06 -19.20 18.09
N LYS A 104 -5.10 -17.96 18.59
CA LYS A 104 -4.24 -17.44 19.65
C LYS A 104 -2.74 -17.61 19.36
N TYR A 105 -2.35 -17.39 18.11
CA TYR A 105 -0.96 -17.48 17.65
C TYR A 105 -0.61 -16.32 16.71
N ASP A 106 0.69 -16.03 16.60
CA ASP A 106 1.21 -14.95 15.77
C ASP A 106 1.15 -15.27 14.27
N VAL A 107 0.59 -14.36 13.46
CA VAL A 107 0.48 -14.54 12.01
C VAL A 107 1.54 -13.70 11.31
N GLU A 108 2.44 -14.36 10.59
CA GLU A 108 3.41 -13.69 9.73
C GLU A 108 2.77 -13.32 8.38
N LEU A 109 2.89 -12.04 8.02
CA LEU A 109 2.43 -11.56 6.71
C LEU A 109 3.49 -11.77 5.63
N SER A 110 3.08 -11.75 4.37
CA SER A 110 4.01 -11.72 3.25
C SER A 110 4.91 -10.47 3.31
N PRO A 111 6.17 -10.54 2.83
CA PRO A 111 7.01 -9.35 2.70
C PRO A 111 6.32 -8.25 1.90
N MET A 112 6.48 -7.01 2.34
CA MET A 112 5.72 -5.87 1.80
C MET A 112 6.53 -4.57 1.94
N ASN A 113 6.16 -3.54 1.17
CA ASN A 113 6.91 -2.29 1.16
C ASN A 113 6.70 -1.49 2.47
N ALA A 114 7.52 -0.44 2.70
CA ALA A 114 7.46 0.34 3.93
C ALA A 114 6.10 1.01 4.18
N TYR A 115 5.42 1.47 3.13
CA TYR A 115 4.11 2.10 3.21
C TYR A 115 3.02 1.10 3.63
N GLU A 116 3.04 -0.11 3.05
CA GLU A 116 2.13 -1.19 3.44
C GLU A 116 2.33 -1.59 4.90
N ARG A 117 3.58 -1.69 5.38
CA ARG A 117 3.86 -1.98 6.80
C ARG A 117 3.33 -0.88 7.72
N MET A 118 3.56 0.38 7.37
CA MET A 118 3.02 1.53 8.12
C MET A 118 1.50 1.46 8.20
N MET A 119 0.82 1.12 7.10
CA MET A 119 -0.63 0.95 7.09
C MET A 119 -1.07 -0.18 8.03
N VAL A 120 -0.39 -1.34 8.03
CA VAL A 120 -0.70 -2.44 8.96
C VAL A 120 -0.54 -1.98 10.41
N HIS A 121 0.56 -1.30 10.74
CA HIS A 121 0.76 -0.75 12.08
C HIS A 121 -0.36 0.24 12.47
N ALA A 122 -0.74 1.14 11.55
CA ALA A 122 -1.82 2.10 11.78
C ALA A 122 -3.18 1.42 11.99
N LEU A 123 -3.49 0.35 11.25
CA LEU A 123 -4.76 -0.40 11.39
C LEU A 123 -4.97 -0.98 12.80
N PHE A 124 -3.89 -1.34 13.50
CA PHE A 124 -3.95 -2.01 14.81
C PHE A 124 -3.36 -1.19 15.96
N THR A 125 -3.07 0.09 15.76
CA THR A 125 -2.43 0.94 16.79
C THR A 125 -3.24 0.98 18.10
N ASN A 126 -4.58 0.93 17.99
CA ASN A 126 -5.50 0.95 19.13
C ASN A 126 -6.20 -0.40 19.34
N ASP A 127 -5.69 -1.48 18.75
CA ASP A 127 -6.31 -2.81 18.89
C ASP A 127 -5.90 -3.46 20.22
N PRO A 128 -6.85 -3.93 21.05
CA PRO A 128 -6.53 -4.48 22.36
C PRO A 128 -5.96 -5.91 22.34
N GLU A 129 -6.09 -6.65 21.24
CA GLU A 129 -5.65 -8.06 21.19
C GLU A 129 -4.64 -8.34 20.08
N ILE A 130 -4.33 -7.36 19.23
CA ILE A 130 -3.38 -7.50 18.12
C ILE A 130 -2.32 -6.42 18.21
N ALA A 131 -1.09 -6.84 18.50
CA ALA A 131 0.10 -6.02 18.32
C ALA A 131 0.72 -6.27 16.94
N THR A 132 1.54 -5.33 16.47
CA THR A 132 2.20 -5.42 15.16
C THR A 132 3.69 -5.20 15.30
N GLU A 133 4.50 -6.07 14.69
CA GLU A 133 5.95 -5.96 14.72
C GLU A 133 6.54 -6.15 13.32
N SER A 134 7.41 -5.25 12.88
CA SER A 134 8.15 -5.43 11.62
C SER A 134 9.39 -6.30 11.85
N GLN A 135 9.47 -7.46 11.18
CA GLN A 135 10.61 -8.40 11.25
C GLN A 135 11.27 -8.61 9.89
N GLY A 136 12.55 -8.97 9.89
CA GLY A 136 13.37 -9.16 8.70
C GLY A 136 13.94 -7.87 8.11
N GLU A 137 14.68 -8.00 7.02
CA GLU A 137 15.45 -6.90 6.40
C GLU A 137 15.21 -6.79 4.88
N GLY A 138 15.43 -5.59 4.36
CA GLY A 138 15.32 -5.30 2.93
C GLY A 138 14.00 -5.80 2.33
N LYS A 139 14.10 -6.59 1.26
CA LYS A 139 12.96 -7.15 0.52
C LYS A 139 12.20 -8.23 1.30
N MET A 140 12.81 -8.84 2.32
CA MET A 140 12.21 -9.88 3.14
C MET A 140 11.48 -9.33 4.36
N ARG A 141 11.54 -8.01 4.56
CA ARG A 141 10.92 -7.35 5.70
C ARG A 141 9.40 -7.46 5.63
N ARG A 142 8.80 -7.94 6.71
CA ARG A 142 7.37 -8.25 6.85
C ARG A 142 6.84 -7.75 8.18
N VAL A 143 5.52 -7.71 8.34
CA VAL A 143 4.87 -7.47 9.63
C VAL A 143 4.36 -8.80 10.19
N VAL A 144 4.52 -8.99 11.49
CA VAL A 144 3.95 -10.07 12.26
C VAL A 144 2.79 -9.49 13.07
N LEU A 145 1.61 -10.09 12.93
CA LEU A 145 0.44 -9.81 13.75
C LEU A 145 0.54 -10.68 15.00
N LYS A 146 0.86 -10.06 16.13
CA LYS A 146 1.05 -10.76 17.40
C LYS A 146 -0.24 -10.80 18.19
N TYR A 147 -0.70 -12.00 18.55
CA TYR A 147 -1.86 -12.11 19.43
C TYR A 147 -1.44 -11.76 20.85
N THR A 148 -1.96 -10.65 21.37
CA THR A 148 -1.77 -10.26 22.75
C THR A 148 -2.96 -10.74 23.55
N SER A 149 -2.88 -11.96 24.11
CA SER A 149 -3.74 -12.29 25.25
C SER A 149 -3.45 -11.23 26.29
N ASN A 150 -4.40 -10.39 26.68
CA ASN A 150 -4.19 -9.30 27.63
C ASN A 150 -3.37 -9.78 28.84
N LYS A 151 -2.05 -9.55 28.78
CA LYS A 151 -1.06 -9.77 29.82
C LYS A 151 -0.21 -8.50 29.79
N PRO A 152 -0.06 -7.82 30.93
CA PRO A 152 0.68 -6.57 31.01
C PRO A 152 2.11 -6.80 30.49
N GLN A 153 2.57 -5.87 29.66
CA GLN A 153 3.90 -5.95 29.07
C GLN A 153 4.96 -6.01 30.17
N THR A 154 5.59 -7.17 30.33
CA THR A 154 6.90 -7.26 30.98
C THR A 154 7.95 -7.04 29.91
N THR A 155 8.57 -5.87 29.94
CA THR A 155 9.88 -5.65 29.32
C THR A 155 10.83 -6.74 29.79
N ASN A 156 11.39 -7.52 28.87
CA ASN A 156 12.59 -8.29 29.18
C ASN A 156 13.58 -8.22 28.02
N ASN A 157 14.57 -7.35 28.22
CA ASN A 157 15.89 -7.48 27.61
C ASN A 157 16.43 -8.86 27.95
N GLY A 158 16.83 -9.62 26.93
CA GLY A 158 17.46 -10.92 27.14
C GLY A 158 17.70 -11.64 25.83
N HIS A 159 18.79 -11.27 25.15
CA HIS A 159 19.38 -12.08 24.10
C HIS A 159 20.01 -13.32 24.76
N PRO A 160 19.59 -14.56 24.47
CA PRO A 160 20.31 -15.74 24.91
C PRO A 160 21.32 -16.12 23.83
N THR A 161 22.60 -15.83 24.07
CA THR A 161 23.69 -16.44 23.31
C THR A 161 23.75 -17.94 23.61
N ASP A 162 23.75 -18.73 22.54
CA ASP A 162 24.07 -20.14 22.52
C ASP A 162 25.36 -20.48 23.28
N LYS A 163 25.29 -21.50 24.15
CA LYS A 163 26.26 -22.61 24.18
C LYS A 163 25.76 -23.82 24.96
N LYS A 164 25.25 -24.80 24.20
CA LYS A 164 25.60 -26.25 24.27
C LYS A 164 27.04 -26.45 24.80
N VAL A 165 27.43 -27.42 25.65
CA VAL A 165 27.04 -28.82 25.86
C VAL A 165 27.50 -29.21 27.28
N LEU A 166 26.66 -29.91 28.05
CA LEU A 166 27.10 -30.82 29.11
C LEU A 166 26.81 -32.25 28.63
N SER A 167 27.86 -33.02 28.40
CA SER A 167 27.79 -34.48 28.28
C SER A 167 28.40 -35.07 29.55
N ASN A 168 27.57 -35.77 30.28
CA ASN A 168 27.87 -36.49 31.52
C ASN A 168 28.57 -37.85 31.25
N LEU A 169 29.33 -38.28 32.27
CA LEU A 169 29.52 -39.66 32.75
C LEU A 169 30.34 -40.64 31.88
N GLY A 170 31.54 -40.92 32.39
CA GLY A 170 32.42 -42.04 32.10
C GLY A 170 33.59 -42.01 33.07
#